data_AF-A0A6G6PER6-F1
#
_entry.id   AF-A0A6G6PER6-F1
#
_cell.length_a   1.000
_cell.length_b   1.000
_cell.length_c   1.000
_cell.angle_alpha   90.00
_cell.angle_beta   90.00
_cell.angle_gamma   90.00
#
_symmetry.space_group_name_H-M   'P 1'
#
loop_
_entity.id
_entity.type
_entity.pdbx_description
1 polymer ?
#
loop_
_entity_poly.entity_id
_entity_poly.type
_entity_poly.pdbx_seq_one_letter_code
_entity_poly.pdbx_strand_id
1 'polypeptide(L)'
;MADMISGLNTDEKWAESALETLGTDKNNMGMIYRTSASISYKAKQFGDELNTILADKTLEVDNPLVLAKITAISGNYNMARQLQSNFMKSIKDTDQALIRNV
;
A
#
# COMPACT_ATOMS: atom_id res chain seq x y z
N MET A 1 5.22 27.41 1.17
CA MET A 1 5.03 26.19 1.99
C MET A 1 4.58 25.12 1.02
N ALA A 2 5.31 24.01 0.90
CA ALA A 2 4.96 22.94 -0.05
C ALA A 2 3.68 22.24 0.44
N ASP A 3 2.70 22.13 -0.45
CA ASP A 3 1.40 21.54 -0.16
C ASP A 3 1.59 20.04 0.12
N MET A 4 1.16 19.57 1.29
CA MET A 4 1.34 18.18 1.70
C MET A 4 0.44 17.27 0.84
N ILE A 5 1.04 16.33 0.11
CA ILE A 5 0.28 15.37 -0.70
C ILE A 5 -0.44 14.40 0.24
N SER A 6 -1.78 14.38 0.16
CA SER A 6 -2.62 13.49 0.98
C SER A 6 -2.27 12.02 0.73
N GLY A 7 -1.96 11.28 1.81
CA GLY A 7 -1.50 9.88 1.75
C GLY A 7 0.01 9.67 1.94
N LEU A 8 0.80 10.75 2.03
CA LEU A 8 2.20 10.72 2.46
C LEU A 8 2.34 11.08 3.95
N ASN A 9 3.34 10.51 4.63
CA ASN A 9 3.72 10.90 5.99
C ASN A 9 4.50 12.23 5.98
N THR A 10 4.89 12.71 7.17
CA THR A 10 5.63 13.98 7.34
C THR A 10 6.99 14.00 6.64
N ASP A 11 7.51 12.85 6.22
CA ASP A 11 8.76 12.70 5.47
C ASP A 11 8.54 12.65 3.94
N GLU A 12 7.33 12.94 3.43
CA GLU A 12 6.93 12.74 2.04
C GLU A 12 7.00 11.27 1.56
N LYS A 13 6.86 10.30 2.47
CA LYS A 13 6.88 8.86 2.15
C LYS A 13 5.50 8.22 2.23
N TRP A 14 5.33 7.06 1.61
CA TRP A 14 4.19 6.20 1.90
C TRP A 14 4.20 5.85 3.38
N ALA A 15 3.01 5.91 3.98
CA ALA A 15 2.85 5.40 5.33
C ALA A 15 3.15 3.89 5.32
N GLU A 16 4.00 3.43 6.25
CA GLU A 16 4.60 2.08 6.26
C GLU A 16 3.80 1.09 7.12
N SER A 17 3.35 -0.05 6.60
CA SER A 17 2.77 -1.08 7.49
C SER A 17 3.90 -1.75 8.30
N ALA A 18 3.61 -2.22 9.52
CA ALA A 18 4.59 -2.95 10.35
C ALA A 18 5.11 -4.26 9.69
N LEU A 19 4.48 -4.69 8.60
CA LEU A 19 4.86 -5.84 7.78
C LEU A 19 5.84 -5.51 6.64
N GLU A 20 6.18 -4.23 6.44
CA GLU A 20 7.06 -3.78 5.36
C GLU A 20 8.36 -3.18 5.91
N THR A 21 9.49 -3.47 5.28
CA THR A 21 10.78 -2.82 5.57
C THR A 21 11.20 -1.98 4.37
N LEU A 22 11.25 -0.66 4.52
CA LEU A 22 11.69 0.25 3.46
C LEU A 22 13.22 0.37 3.40
N GLY A 23 13.74 0.50 2.18
CA GLY A 23 15.13 0.88 1.95
C GLY A 23 15.42 2.30 2.42
N THR A 24 16.67 2.58 2.82
CA THR A 24 17.10 3.85 3.44
C THR A 24 17.24 5.03 2.49
N ASP A 25 16.95 4.88 1.20
CA ASP A 25 17.17 5.93 0.20
C ASP A 25 16.00 6.92 0.15
N LYS A 26 16.24 8.14 0.67
CA LYS A 26 15.22 9.12 1.03
C LYS A 26 14.94 10.21 -0.02
N ASN A 27 15.75 10.36 -1.07
CA ASN A 27 15.79 11.63 -1.83
C ASN A 27 15.32 11.61 -3.29
N ASN A 28 14.93 10.48 -3.89
CA ASN A 28 14.62 10.41 -5.34
C ASN A 28 13.41 9.53 -5.68
N MET A 29 12.30 9.69 -4.96
CA MET A 29 11.11 8.88 -5.23
C MET A 29 10.30 9.50 -6.38
N GLY A 30 10.33 8.82 -7.53
CA GLY A 30 9.77 9.29 -8.79
C GLY A 30 8.23 9.38 -8.84
N MET A 31 7.69 9.83 -9.97
CA MET A 31 6.26 10.07 -10.17
C MET A 31 5.35 8.89 -9.82
N ILE A 32 5.77 7.66 -10.10
CA ILE A 32 5.04 6.43 -9.77
C ILE A 32 4.82 6.30 -8.25
N TYR A 33 5.82 6.70 -7.46
CA TYR A 33 5.73 6.68 -6.00
C TYR A 33 4.73 7.72 -5.50
N ARG A 34 4.83 8.98 -5.96
CA ARG A 34 3.94 10.06 -5.52
C ARG A 34 2.47 9.81 -5.91
N THR A 35 2.23 9.28 -7.10
CA THR A 35 0.86 9.06 -7.63
C THR A 35 0.15 7.85 -7.03
N SER A 36 0.87 6.84 -6.54
CA SER A 36 0.27 5.67 -5.90
C SER A 36 0.23 5.73 -4.37
N ALA A 37 0.56 6.89 -3.78
CA ALA A 37 0.53 7.15 -2.33
C ALA A 37 -0.84 6.83 -1.69
N SER A 38 -1.94 7.30 -2.27
CA SER A 38 -3.29 7.06 -1.75
C SER A 38 -3.69 5.58 -1.77
N ILE A 39 -3.21 4.81 -2.75
CA ILE A 39 -3.45 3.37 -2.85
C ILE A 39 -2.59 2.63 -1.83
N SER A 40 -1.32 3.03 -1.69
CA SER A 40 -0.41 2.47 -0.69
C SER A 40 -0.91 2.70 0.73
N TYR A 41 -1.48 3.88 1.01
CA TYR A 41 -2.08 4.18 2.31
C TYR A 41 -3.23 3.22 2.65
N LYS A 42 -4.11 2.91 1.69
CA LYS A 42 -5.18 1.93 1.88
C LYS A 42 -4.65 0.50 2.04
N ALA A 43 -3.63 0.12 1.27
CA ALA A 43 -2.98 -1.18 1.42
C ALA A 43 -2.36 -1.33 2.82
N LYS A 44 -1.73 -0.28 3.34
CA LYS A 44 -1.26 -0.24 4.72
C LYS A 44 -2.38 -0.43 5.72
N GLN A 45 -3.50 0.30 5.59
CA GLN A 45 -4.61 0.18 6.53
C GLN A 45 -5.11 -1.27 6.64
N PHE A 46 -5.32 -1.95 5.51
CA PHE A 46 -5.71 -3.36 5.51
C PHE A 46 -4.62 -4.29 6.06
N GLY A 47 -3.35 -4.00 5.80
CA GLY A 47 -2.22 -4.76 6.34
C GLY A 47 -2.07 -4.63 7.85
N ASP A 48 -2.24 -3.41 8.38
CA ASP A 48 -2.18 -3.11 9.82
C ASP A 48 -3.37 -3.74 10.57
N GLU A 49 -4.56 -3.69 9.97
CA GLU A 49 -5.76 -4.35 10.53
C GLU A 49 -5.58 -5.87 10.55
N LEU A 50 -5.05 -6.45 9.48
CA LEU A 50 -4.72 -7.88 9.43
C LEU A 50 -3.67 -8.26 10.47
N ASN A 51 -2.60 -7.47 10.60
CA ASN A 51 -1.55 -7.71 11.57
C ASN A 51 -2.07 -7.57 13.01
N THR A 52 -2.96 -6.63 13.28
CA THR A 52 -3.60 -6.45 14.61
C THR A 52 -4.38 -7.70 15.00
N ILE A 53 -5.14 -8.29 14.06
CA ILE A 53 -5.90 -9.52 14.29
C ILE A 53 -4.95 -10.71 14.48
N LEU A 54 -3.92 -10.85 13.63
CA LEU A 54 -2.99 -11.98 13.68
C LEU A 54 -2.02 -11.93 14.88
N ALA A 55 -1.71 -10.73 15.40
CA ALA A 55 -0.84 -10.54 16.55
C ALA A 55 -1.58 -10.73 17.90
N ASP A 56 -2.90 -10.86 17.89
CA ASP A 56 -3.68 -11.10 19.10
C ASP A 56 -3.39 -12.50 19.65
N LYS A 57 -2.82 -12.56 20.86
CA LYS A 57 -2.50 -13.83 21.55
C LYS A 57 -3.75 -14.57 22.04
N THR A 58 -4.90 -13.91 22.04
CA THR A 58 -6.20 -14.47 22.41
C THR A 58 -7.05 -14.85 21.20
N LEU A 59 -6.47 -14.80 20.00
CA LEU A 59 -7.17 -15.10 18.75
C LEU A 59 -7.71 -16.54 18.74
N GLU A 60 -9.03 -16.67 18.76
CA GLU A 60 -9.72 -17.95 18.55
C GLU A 60 -9.77 -18.24 17.05
N VAL A 61 -8.71 -18.87 16.52
CA VAL A 61 -8.64 -19.27 15.10
C VAL A 61 -9.71 -20.32 14.76
N ASP A 62 -10.25 -21.01 15.76
CA ASP A 62 -11.34 -21.98 15.62
C ASP A 62 -12.73 -21.30 15.52
N ASN A 63 -12.81 -19.99 15.73
CA ASN A 63 -14.06 -19.23 15.61
C ASN A 63 -14.31 -18.85 14.12
N PRO A 64 -15.40 -19.34 13.50
CA PRO A 64 -15.66 -19.11 12.08
C PRO A 64 -15.88 -17.63 11.73
N LEU A 65 -16.32 -16.80 12.68
CA LEU A 65 -16.45 -15.35 12.48
C LEU A 65 -15.08 -14.66 12.38
N VAL A 66 -14.10 -15.14 13.15
CA VAL A 66 -12.73 -14.62 13.12
C VAL A 66 -12.05 -15.01 11.82
N LEU A 67 -12.20 -16.27 11.39
CA LEU A 67 -11.69 -16.73 10.08
C LEU A 67 -12.32 -15.98 8.90
N ALA A 68 -13.63 -15.71 8.96
CA ALA A 68 -14.31 -14.93 7.93
C ALA A 68 -13.76 -13.49 7.84
N LYS A 69 -13.50 -12.85 8.98
CA LYS A 69 -12.89 -11.51 9.03
C LYS A 69 -11.46 -11.50 8.48
N ILE A 70 -10.62 -12.44 8.92
CA ILE A 70 -9.24 -12.58 8.41
C ILE A 70 -9.25 -12.79 6.89
N THR A 71 -10.13 -13.64 6.39
CA THR A 71 -10.26 -13.93 4.96
C THR A 71 -10.69 -12.69 4.17
N ALA A 72 -11.68 -11.94 4.66
CA ALA A 72 -12.15 -10.73 4.02
C ALA A 72 -11.07 -9.64 3.98
N ILE A 73 -10.36 -9.41 5.09
CA ILE A 73 -9.30 -8.40 5.18
C ILE A 73 -8.09 -8.80 4.36
N SER A 74 -7.69 -10.07 4.38
CA SER A 74 -6.64 -10.61 3.50
C SER A 74 -6.99 -10.46 2.02
N GLY A 75 -8.25 -10.71 1.64
CA GLY A 75 -8.76 -10.46 0.30
C GLY A 75 -8.64 -8.98 -0.10
N ASN A 76 -9.05 -8.06 0.79
CA ASN A 76 -8.96 -6.62 0.55
C ASN A 76 -7.52 -6.12 0.42
N TYR A 77 -6.62 -6.62 1.27
CA TYR A 77 -5.19 -6.32 1.20
C TYR A 77 -4.59 -6.77 -0.14
N ASN A 78 -4.87 -8.01 -0.54
CA ASN A 78 -4.37 -8.57 -1.81
C ASN A 78 -4.91 -7.79 -3.01
N MET A 79 -6.20 -7.42 -3.01
CA MET A 79 -6.79 -6.58 -4.05
C MET A 79 -6.16 -5.18 -4.10
N ALA A 80 -5.89 -4.56 -2.94
CA ALA A 80 -5.23 -3.26 -2.87
C ALA A 80 -3.81 -3.30 -3.45
N ARG A 81 -3.04 -4.35 -3.17
CA ARG A 81 -1.70 -4.57 -3.76
C ARG A 81 -1.75 -4.83 -5.25
N GLN A 82 -2.73 -5.61 -5.71
CA GLN A 82 -2.92 -5.85 -7.14
C GLN A 82 -3.29 -4.56 -7.88
N LEU A 83 -4.18 -3.74 -7.31
CA LEU A 83 -4.50 -2.41 -7.83
C LEU A 83 -3.29 -1.50 -7.90
N GLN A 84 -2.48 -1.45 -6.83
CA GLN A 84 -1.24 -0.68 -6.80
C GLN A 84 -0.31 -1.09 -7.95
N SER A 85 -0.07 -2.39 -8.13
CA SER A 85 0.77 -2.92 -9.21
C SER A 85 0.23 -2.58 -10.61
N ASN A 86 -1.08 -2.76 -10.83
CA ASN A 86 -1.73 -2.44 -12.10
C ASN A 86 -1.65 -0.95 -12.42
N PHE A 87 -1.83 -0.10 -11.41
CA PHE A 87 -1.73 1.35 -11.56
C PHE A 87 -0.28 1.78 -11.89
N MET A 88 0.71 1.22 -11.20
CA MET A 88 2.13 1.45 -11.52
C MET A 88 2.48 1.03 -12.95
N LYS A 89 1.95 -0.12 -13.39
CA LYS A 89 2.11 -0.60 -14.77
C LYS A 89 1.49 0.35 -15.78
N SER A 90 0.27 0.85 -15.52
CA SER A 90 -0.41 1.80 -16.40
C SER A 90 0.38 3.11 -16.56
N ILE A 91 0.96 3.64 -15.49
CA ILE A 91 1.82 4.83 -15.57
C ILE A 91 3.07 4.54 -16.40
N LYS A 92 3.72 3.40 -16.16
CA LYS A 92 4.89 2.98 -16.93
C LYS A 92 4.58 2.84 -18.43
N ASP A 93 3.46 2.22 -18.78
CA ASP A 93 3.05 2.03 -20.17
C ASP A 93 2.74 3.38 -20.84
N THR A 94 2.14 4.33 -20.10
CA THR A 94 1.88 5.69 -20.57
C THR A 94 3.17 6.48 -20.79
N ASP A 95 4.12 6.40 -19.85
CA ASP A 95 5.43 7.03 -19.95
C ASP A 95 6.23 6.48 -21.15
N GLN A 96 6.20 5.16 -21.34
CA GLN A 96 6.82 4.51 -22.49
C GLN A 96 6.20 4.98 -23.82
N ALA A 97 4.89 5.18 -23.88
CA ALA A 97 4.23 5.73 -25.08
C ALA A 97 4.63 7.19 -25.33
N LEU A 98 4.78 8.00 -24.28
CA LEU A 98 5.23 9.39 -24.38
C LEU A 98 6.65 9.48 -24.93
N ILE A 99 7.60 8.75 -24.35
CA ILE A 99 9.01 8.76 -24.76
C ILE A 99 9.21 8.27 -26.19
N ARG A 100 8.39 7.31 -26.66
CA ARG A 100 8.47 6.81 -28.03
C ARG A 100 7.99 7.80 -29.10
N ASN A 101 7.22 8.81 -28.71
CA ASN A 101 6.68 9.84 -29.61
C ASN A 101 7.38 11.20 -29.45
N VAL A 102 8.46 11.24 -28.65
CA VAL A 102 9.45 12.34 -28.61
C VAL A 102 10.55 12.04 -29.61
#